data_AF-A0A6I7LVE4-F1
#
_entry.id   AF-A0A6I7LVE4-F1
#
_cell.length_a   1.000
_cell.length_b   1.000
_cell.length_c   1.000
_cell.angle_alpha   90.00
_cell.angle_beta   90.00
_cell.angle_gamma   90.00
#
_symmetry.space_group_name_H-M   'P 1'
#
loop_
_entity.id
_entity.type
_entity.pdbx_description
1 polymer ?
#
loop_
_entity_poly.entity_id
_entity_poly.type
_entity_poly.pdbx_seq_one_letter_code
_entity_poly.pdbx_strand_id
1 'polypeptide(L)'
;MVWRIIGTLALAALLVFGYYYIKNYREAEKEAEYRHYATVITETSLAAELYRHSPDSFLIVRDSILRKNNVTLEEMRNLAEKYKGSIEKTADLWKMVSEMTDSVATIEDSLLKEKASLAADSVGKDSL
;
A
#
# COMPACT_ATOMS: atom_id res chain seq x y z
N MET A 1 -9.65 -26.78 -46.76
CA MET A 1 -8.96 -25.47 -46.69
C MET A 1 -9.42 -24.64 -45.48
N VAL A 2 -10.73 -24.50 -45.25
CA VAL A 2 -11.33 -23.74 -44.13
C VAL A 2 -10.84 -24.18 -42.75
N TRP A 3 -10.71 -25.48 -42.48
CA TRP A 3 -10.20 -26.01 -41.21
C TRP A 3 -8.78 -25.56 -40.84
N ARG A 4 -7.92 -25.32 -41.83
CA ARG A 4 -6.56 -24.79 -41.58
C ARG A 4 -6.59 -23.32 -41.15
N ILE A 5 -7.50 -22.54 -41.71
CA ILE A 5 -7.69 -21.11 -41.38
C ILE A 5 -8.30 -20.96 -39.99
N ILE A 6 -9.28 -21.80 -39.64
CA ILE A 6 -9.85 -21.82 -38.29
C ILE A 6 -8.79 -22.22 -37.27
N GLY A 7 -7.97 -23.23 -37.57
CA GLY A 7 -6.87 -23.66 -36.70
C GLY A 7 -5.83 -22.56 -36.46
N THR A 8 -5.41 -21.83 -37.50
CA THR A 8 -4.45 -20.72 -37.34
C THR A 8 -5.07 -19.52 -36.60
N LEU A 9 -6.34 -19.20 -36.83
CA LEU A 9 -7.04 -18.15 -36.08
C LEU A 9 -7.21 -18.51 -34.61
N ALA A 10 -7.55 -19.76 -34.29
CA ALA A 10 -7.66 -20.24 -32.91
C ALA A 10 -6.31 -20.19 -32.19
N LEU A 11 -5.22 -20.58 -32.87
CA LEU A 11 -3.87 -20.49 -32.32
C LEU A 11 -3.45 -19.04 -32.09
N ALA A 12 -3.72 -18.14 -33.04
CA ALA A 12 -3.45 -16.71 -32.89
C ALA A 12 -4.24 -16.10 -31.72
N ALA A 13 -5.52 -16.46 -31.58
CA ALA A 13 -6.36 -16.03 -30.46
C ALA A 13 -5.80 -16.53 -29.13
N LEU A 14 -5.39 -17.79 -29.02
CA LEU A 14 -4.76 -18.36 -27.82
C LEU A 14 -3.45 -17.65 -27.47
N LEU A 15 -2.61 -17.31 -28.45
CA LEU A 15 -1.36 -16.58 -28.22
C LEU A 15 -1.63 -15.16 -27.70
N VAL A 16 -2.59 -14.44 -28.29
CA VAL A 16 -2.99 -13.11 -27.83
C VAL A 16 -3.54 -13.19 -26.41
N PHE A 17 -4.45 -14.13 -26.15
CA PHE A 17 -5.07 -14.28 -24.83
C PHE A 17 -4.04 -14.68 -23.77
N GLY A 18 -3.14 -15.61 -24.09
CA GLY A 18 -2.04 -16.01 -23.22
C GLY A 18 -1.10 -14.86 -22.89
N TYR A 19 -0.77 -14.02 -23.88
CA TYR A 19 0.05 -12.83 -23.66
C TYR A 19 -0.62 -11.84 -22.69
N TYR A 20 -1.89 -11.49 -22.92
CA TYR A 20 -2.63 -10.59 -22.04
C TYR A 20 -2.77 -11.16 -20.62
N TYR A 21 -3.05 -12.47 -20.50
CA TYR A 21 -3.17 -13.14 -19.21
C TYR A 21 -1.86 -13.04 -18.40
N ILE A 22 -0.71 -13.36 -19.02
CA ILE A 22 0.59 -13.29 -18.35
C ILE A 22 0.95 -11.86 -17.97
N LYS A 23 0.67 -10.89 -18.86
CA LYS A 23 0.94 -9.48 -18.59
C LYS A 23 0.14 -9.01 -17.37
N ASN A 24 -1.17 -9.25 -17.36
CA ASN A 24 -2.05 -8.84 -16.26
C ASN A 24 -1.67 -9.53 -14.94
N TYR A 25 -1.30 -10.81 -14.99
CA TYR A 25 -0.86 -11.54 -13.79
C TYR A 25 0.41 -10.91 -13.19
N ARG A 26 1.40 -10.57 -14.02
CA ARG A 26 2.64 -9.91 -13.57
C ARG A 26 2.40 -8.50 -13.05
N GLU A 27 1.45 -7.76 -13.64
CA GLU A 27 1.07 -6.43 -13.16
C GLU A 27 0.37 -6.52 -11.80
N ALA A 28 -0.55 -7.46 -11.62
CA ALA A 28 -1.23 -7.70 -10.35
C ALA A 28 -0.27 -8.15 -9.24
N GLU A 29 0.70 -9.01 -9.57
CA GLU A 29 1.73 -9.45 -8.62
C GLU A 29 2.62 -8.28 -8.17
N LYS A 30 3.01 -7.40 -9.10
CA LYS A 30 3.75 -6.17 -8.75
C LYS A 30 2.92 -5.21 -7.91
N GLU A 31 1.64 -5.03 -8.25
CA GLU A 31 0.75 -4.16 -7.48
C GLU A 31 0.57 -4.68 -6.06
N ALA A 32 0.43 -6.00 -5.89
CA ALA A 32 0.37 -6.63 -4.57
C ALA A 32 1.67 -6.46 -3.78
N GLU A 33 2.84 -6.66 -4.42
CA GLU A 33 4.16 -6.40 -3.83
C GLU A 33 4.26 -4.93 -3.37
N TYR A 34 3.88 -3.98 -4.22
CA TYR A 34 3.94 -2.55 -3.90
C TYR A 34 3.01 -2.16 -2.78
N ARG A 35 1.76 -2.64 -2.80
CA ARG A 35 0.78 -2.39 -1.75
C ARG A 35 1.28 -2.93 -0.41
N HIS A 36 1.90 -4.11 -0.42
CA HIS A 36 2.47 -4.72 0.77
C HIS A 36 3.58 -3.84 1.38
N TYR A 37 4.57 -3.44 0.59
CA TYR A 37 5.64 -2.57 1.08
C TYR A 37 5.16 -1.15 1.41
N ALA A 38 4.21 -0.60 0.66
CA ALA A 38 3.60 0.69 0.94
C ALA A 38 2.92 0.71 2.31
N THR A 39 2.26 -0.39 2.68
CA THR A 39 1.64 -0.56 4.01
C THR A 39 2.70 -0.51 5.11
N VAL A 40 3.80 -1.26 4.95
CA VAL A 40 4.91 -1.27 5.91
C VAL A 40 5.53 0.12 6.05
N ILE A 41 5.80 0.81 4.92
CA ILE A 41 6.36 2.16 4.92
C ILE A 41 5.41 3.13 5.63
N THR A 42 4.13 3.11 5.30
CA THR A 42 3.13 4.01 5.91
C THR A 42 3.02 3.79 7.42
N GLU A 43 2.87 2.53 7.87
CA GLU A 43 2.78 2.21 9.30
C GLU A 43 4.06 2.59 10.05
N THR A 44 5.24 2.34 9.46
CA THR A 44 6.52 2.69 10.10
C THR A 44 6.77 4.20 10.11
N SER A 45 6.36 4.94 9.08
CA SER A 45 6.42 6.41 9.06
C SER A 45 5.50 7.02 10.11
N LEU A 46 4.28 6.50 10.26
CA LEU A 46 3.36 6.95 11.31
C LEU A 46 3.94 6.66 12.70
N ALA A 47 4.52 5.48 12.91
CA ALA A 47 5.18 5.14 14.16
C ALA A 47 6.38 6.06 14.44
N ALA A 48 7.14 6.45 13.42
CA ALA A 48 8.26 7.38 13.57
C ALA A 48 7.80 8.75 14.09
N GLU A 49 6.66 9.25 13.60
CA GLU A 49 6.09 10.51 14.09
C GLU A 49 5.53 10.39 15.51
N LEU A 50 4.76 9.32 15.79
CA LEU A 50 4.17 9.08 17.12
C LEU A 50 5.24 8.92 18.21
N TYR A 51 6.35 8.27 17.89
CA TYR A 51 7.44 7.98 18.83
C TYR A 51 8.69 8.82 18.58
N ARG A 52 8.57 9.98 17.92
CA ARG A 52 9.71 10.86 17.58
C ARG A 52 10.60 11.24 18.77
N HIS A 53 10.03 11.27 19.98
CA HIS A 53 10.71 11.62 21.23
C HIS A 53 11.10 10.38 22.07
N SER A 54 10.89 9.17 21.55
CA SER A 54 11.15 7.92 22.27
C SER A 54 11.72 6.85 21.32
N PRO A 55 13.01 6.95 20.96
CA PRO A 55 13.64 6.09 19.96
C PRO A 55 13.54 4.59 20.27
N ASP A 56 13.69 4.20 21.53
CA ASP A 56 13.60 2.79 21.94
C ASP A 56 12.20 2.23 21.71
N SER A 57 11.16 3.01 22.01
CA SER A 57 9.77 2.64 21.74
C SER A 57 9.50 2.53 20.25
N PHE A 58 10.06 3.45 19.45
CA PHE A 58 9.98 3.37 17.99
C PHE A 58 10.58 2.06 17.46
N LEU A 59 11.75 1.65 17.93
CA LEU A 59 12.40 0.41 17.46
C LEU A 59 11.55 -0.83 17.74
N ILE A 60 10.95 -0.91 18.93
CA ILE A 60 10.05 -2.03 19.31
C ILE A 60 8.83 -2.07 18.38
N VAL A 61 8.21 -0.90 18.13
CA VAL A 61 7.02 -0.81 17.27
C VAL A 61 7.36 -1.10 15.82
N ARG A 62 8.47 -0.58 15.30
CA ARG A 62 8.98 -0.89 13.96
C ARG A 62 9.16 -2.40 13.77
N ASP A 63 9.82 -3.06 14.71
CA ASP A 63 10.08 -4.50 14.62
C ASP A 63 8.79 -5.33 14.73
N SER A 64 7.79 -4.81 15.44
CA SER A 64 6.44 -5.38 15.48
C SER A 64 5.72 -5.23 14.14
N ILE A 65 5.76 -4.05 13.51
CA ILE A 65 5.18 -3.79 12.19
C ILE A 65 5.81 -4.69 11.13
N LEU A 66 7.14 -4.78 11.12
CA LEU A 66 7.89 -5.65 10.22
C LEU A 66 7.45 -7.11 10.37
N ARG A 67 7.38 -7.60 11.61
CA ARG A 67 6.94 -8.98 11.90
C ARG A 67 5.48 -9.23 11.53
N LYS A 68 4.57 -8.29 11.81
CA LYS A 68 3.15 -8.35 11.43
C LYS A 68 2.98 -8.54 9.93
N ASN A 69 3.84 -7.89 9.15
CA ASN A 69 3.81 -7.95 7.69
C ASN A 69 4.71 -9.06 7.12
N ASN A 70 5.37 -9.88 7.94
CA ASN A 70 6.35 -10.87 7.49
C ASN A 70 7.48 -10.27 6.62
N VAL A 71 7.88 -9.04 6.93
CA VAL A 71 8.96 -8.33 6.24
C VAL A 71 10.16 -8.20 7.18
N THR A 72 11.34 -8.39 6.63
CA THR A 72 12.63 -8.21 7.31
C THR A 72 13.27 -6.87 6.95
N LEU A 73 14.21 -6.42 7.80
CA LEU A 73 15.02 -5.24 7.49
C LEU A 73 15.86 -5.44 6.21
N GLU A 74 16.34 -6.66 5.96
CA GLU A 74 17.08 -7.03 4.76
C GLU A 74 16.23 -6.84 3.50
N GLU A 75 14.97 -7.29 3.53
CA GLU A 75 14.03 -7.12 2.40
C GLU A 75 13.71 -5.65 2.14
N MET A 76 13.53 -4.83 3.20
CA MET A 76 13.33 -3.39 3.04
C MET A 76 14.56 -2.71 2.43
N ARG A 77 15.76 -3.14 2.82
CA ARG A 77 17.01 -2.62 2.23
C ARG A 77 17.16 -3.06 0.78
N ASN A 78 16.86 -4.32 0.48
CA ASN A 78 16.88 -4.84 -0.89
C ASN A 78 15.85 -4.14 -1.78
N LEU A 79 14.68 -3.79 -1.25
CA LEU A 79 13.69 -2.98 -1.93
C LEU A 79 14.26 -1.59 -2.26
N ALA A 80 14.86 -0.93 -1.27
CA ALA A 80 15.47 0.38 -1.45
C ALA A 80 16.57 0.37 -2.52
N GLU A 81 17.43 -0.66 -2.52
CA GLU A 81 18.48 -0.83 -3.54
C GLU A 81 17.92 -1.23 -4.92
N LYS A 82 16.91 -2.12 -4.99
CA LYS A 82 16.23 -2.55 -6.23
C LYS A 82 15.67 -1.37 -7.02
N TYR A 83 15.24 -0.32 -6.31
CA TYR A 83 14.60 0.84 -6.91
C TYR A 83 15.44 2.13 -6.84
N LYS A 84 16.68 2.04 -6.35
CA LYS A 84 17.62 3.16 -6.29
C LYS A 84 17.93 3.69 -7.68
N GLY A 85 17.69 4.99 -7.90
CA GLY A 85 17.97 5.67 -9.17
C GLY A 85 16.93 5.48 -10.28
N SER A 86 15.81 4.80 -10.02
CA SER A 86 14.75 4.58 -11.01
C SER A 86 13.45 5.28 -10.59
N ILE A 87 13.36 6.59 -10.83
CA ILE A 87 12.21 7.44 -10.45
C ILE A 87 10.88 6.85 -10.95
N GLU A 88 10.83 6.36 -12.19
CA GLU A 88 9.59 5.76 -12.74
C GLU A 88 9.13 4.52 -11.97
N LYS A 89 10.05 3.73 -11.43
CA LYS A 89 9.70 2.49 -10.70
C LYS A 89 9.35 2.75 -9.24
N THR A 90 9.86 3.84 -8.66
CA THR A 90 9.50 4.26 -7.31
C THR A 90 8.22 5.09 -7.28
N ALA A 91 7.84 5.73 -8.39
CA ALA A 91 6.66 6.59 -8.47
C ALA A 91 5.38 5.87 -8.07
N ASP A 92 5.13 4.65 -8.58
CA ASP A 92 3.93 3.88 -8.26
C ASP A 92 3.87 3.49 -6.77
N LEU A 93 5.01 3.08 -6.20
CA LEU A 93 5.13 2.78 -4.77
C LEU A 93 4.85 4.02 -3.92
N TRP A 94 5.48 5.16 -4.24
CA TRP A 94 5.28 6.40 -3.51
C TRP A 94 3.88 6.95 -3.64
N LYS A 95 3.25 6.78 -4.80
CA LYS A 95 1.84 7.11 -5.00
C LYS A 95 0.95 6.30 -4.05
N MET A 96 1.18 4.98 -3.93
CA MET A 96 0.43 4.16 -2.98
C MET A 96 0.69 4.57 -1.52
N VAL A 97 1.94 4.86 -1.15
CA VAL A 97 2.29 5.36 0.19
C VAL A 97 1.55 6.67 0.48
N SER A 98 1.52 7.60 -0.47
CA SER A 98 0.80 8.87 -0.34
C SER A 98 -0.71 8.63 -0.14
N GLU A 99 -1.34 7.84 -1.01
CA GLU A 99 -2.78 7.53 -0.91
C GLU A 99 -3.14 6.86 0.42
N MET A 100 -2.30 5.94 0.90
CA MET A 100 -2.50 5.30 2.20
C MET A 100 -2.34 6.28 3.36
N THR A 101 -1.31 7.14 3.31
CA THR A 101 -1.07 8.16 4.34
C THR A 101 -2.21 9.17 4.40
N ASP A 102 -2.68 9.65 3.25
CA ASP A 102 -3.80 10.58 3.14
C ASP A 102 -5.10 9.94 3.67
N SER A 103 -5.31 8.65 3.40
CA SER A 103 -6.45 7.91 3.95
C SER A 103 -6.40 7.83 5.47
N VAL A 104 -5.23 7.57 6.06
CA VAL A 104 -5.06 7.53 7.53
C VAL A 104 -5.35 8.89 8.13
N ALA A 105 -4.79 9.96 7.54
CA ALA A 105 -5.03 11.33 7.99
C ALA A 105 -6.52 11.72 7.91
N THR A 106 -7.21 11.31 6.85
CA THR A 106 -8.64 11.57 6.67
C THR A 106 -9.49 10.85 7.72
N ILE A 107 -9.15 9.60 8.05
CA ILE A 107 -9.83 8.84 9.10
C ILE A 107 -9.64 9.56 10.45
N GLU A 108 -8.42 10.00 10.76
CA GLU A 108 -8.14 10.69 12.01
C GLU A 108 -8.90 12.02 12.13
N ASP A 109 -8.95 12.83 11.08
CA ASP A 109 -9.74 14.06 11.03
C ASP A 109 -11.25 13.78 11.21
N SER A 110 -11.76 12.71 10.61
CA SER A 110 -13.16 12.31 10.78
C SER A 110 -13.50 11.91 12.23
N LEU A 111 -12.60 11.17 12.89
CA LEU A 111 -12.77 10.77 14.30
C LEU A 111 -12.69 11.97 15.25
N LEU A 112 -11.81 12.94 14.97
CA LEU A 112 -11.72 14.17 15.76
C LEU A 112 -13.00 15.01 15.63
N LYS A 113 -13.56 15.12 14.42
CA LYS A 113 -14.84 15.81 14.19
C LYS A 113 -16.00 15.13 14.89
N GLU A 114 -16.08 13.80 14.86
CA GLU A 114 -17.13 13.04 15.55
C GLU A 114 -17.02 13.20 17.08
N LYS A 115 -15.81 13.14 17.64
CA LYS A 115 -15.59 13.42 19.08
C LYS A 115 -16.01 14.85 19.45
N ALA A 116 -15.71 15.82 18.60
CA ALA A 116 -16.11 17.21 18.83
C ALA A 116 -17.64 17.40 18.76
N SER A 117 -18.33 16.74 17.82
CA SER A 117 -19.80 16.80 17.76
C SER A 117 -20.47 16.13 18.97
N LEU A 118 -19.95 14.98 19.41
CA LEU A 118 -20.46 14.29 20.60
C LEU A 118 -20.27 15.12 21.88
N ALA A 119 -19.14 15.84 21.99
CA ALA A 119 -18.89 16.75 23.11
C ALA A 119 -19.85 17.97 23.08
N ALA A 120 -20.15 18.52 21.90
CA ALA A 120 -21.09 19.63 21.75
C ALA A 120 -22.52 19.24 22.15
N ASP A 121 -22.98 18.05 21.75
CA ASP A 121 -24.31 17.52 22.11
C ASP A 121 -24.44 17.19 23.61
N SER A 122 -23.33 16.82 24.27
CA SER A 122 -23.29 16.61 25.72
C SER A 122 -23.43 17.91 26.51
N VAL A 123 -22.77 18.99 26.08
CA VAL A 123 -22.81 20.29 26.77
C VAL A 123 -24.17 20.98 26.59
N GLY A 124 -24.85 20.74 25.46
CA GLY A 124 -26.20 21.28 25.20
C GLY A 124 -27.31 20.67 26.04
N LYS A 125 -27.10 19.50 26.67
CA LYS A 125 -28.11 18.84 27.51
C LYS A 125 -28.09 19.25 28.98
N ASP A 126 -26.98 19.81 29.47
CA ASP A 126 -26.84 20.24 30.86
C ASP A 126 -27.25 21.72 31.08
N SER A 127 -27.78 22.39 30.06
CA SER A 127 -28.13 23.83 30.07
C SER A 127 -29.63 24.15 29.92
N LEU A 128 -30.51 23.18 30.16
CA LEU A 128 -31.97 23.35 30.27
C LEU A 128 -32.47 22.89 31.64
#